data_AF-A0A3D5W8V2-F1
#
_entry.id   AF-A0A3D5W8V2-F1
#
_cell.length_a   1.000
_cell.length_b   1.000
_cell.length_c   1.000
_cell.angle_alpha   90.00
_cell.angle_beta   90.00
_cell.angle_gamma   90.00
#
_symmetry.space_group_name_H-M   'P 1'
#
loop_
_entity.id
_entity.type
_entity.pdbx_description
1 polymer ?
#
loop_
_entity_poly.entity_id
_entity_poly.type
_entity_poly.pdbx_seq_one_letter_code
_entity_poly.pdbx_strand_id
1 'polypeptide(L)'
;MEIKFFEVRDKMTFIPVMAVRGHVEPGPEHYLLRRAGWSIGQQFVYLTWLSNDRALSDPFKWGNRTLEEAHLHIRKHWEHLHCGDVVDVEFILGETTEKKKSERIEQFGPERI
;
A
#
# COMPACT_ATOMS: atom_id res chain seq x y z
N MET A 1 -0.24 14.06 7.00
CA MET A 1 -0.88 12.91 6.33
C MET A 1 -0.44 12.92 4.89
N GLU A 2 -0.14 11.74 4.34
CA GLU A 2 0.38 11.60 2.98
C GLU A 2 -0.35 10.45 2.28
N ILE A 3 -0.66 10.60 1.00
CA ILE A 3 -1.42 9.63 0.21
C ILE A 3 -0.57 9.20 -0.99
N LYS A 4 -0.49 7.89 -1.24
CA LYS A 4 0.14 7.31 -2.42
C LYS A 4 -0.80 6.27 -3.03
N PHE A 5 -0.86 6.23 -4.35
CA PHE A 5 -1.56 5.19 -5.10
C PHE A 5 -0.55 4.17 -5.60
N PHE A 6 -0.90 2.89 -5.61
CA PHE A 6 -0.01 1.83 -6.09
C PHE A 6 -0.76 0.83 -6.97
N GLU A 7 0.00 0.21 -7.86
CA GLU A 7 -0.41 -0.98 -8.58
C GLU A 7 0.13 -2.20 -7.82
N VAL A 8 -0.72 -2.90 -7.05
CA VAL A 8 -0.33 -4.15 -6.40
C VAL A 8 -0.43 -5.29 -7.40
N ARG A 9 0.67 -6.04 -7.54
CA ARG A 9 0.83 -7.11 -8.51
C ARG A 9 1.26 -8.40 -7.83
N ASP A 10 0.79 -9.48 -8.40
CA ASP A 10 1.13 -10.87 -8.06
C ASP A 10 0.89 -11.69 -9.33
N LYS A 11 0.89 -13.02 -9.24
CA LYS A 11 0.55 -13.88 -10.37
C LYS A 11 -0.85 -13.54 -10.91
N MET A 12 -0.91 -13.10 -12.17
CA MET A 12 -2.15 -12.76 -12.91
C MET A 12 -3.09 -11.79 -12.16
N THR A 13 -2.53 -10.85 -11.39
CA THR A 13 -3.30 -9.97 -10.50
C THR A 13 -3.02 -8.50 -10.79
N PHE A 14 -4.04 -7.67 -10.86
CA PHE A 14 -3.96 -6.20 -10.87
C PHE A 14 -4.88 -5.65 -9.79
N ILE A 15 -4.31 -5.10 -8.71
CA ILE A 15 -5.09 -4.54 -7.60
C ILE A 15 -4.70 -3.07 -7.40
N PRO A 16 -5.53 -2.12 -7.83
CA PRO A 16 -5.27 -0.70 -7.58
C PRO A 16 -5.58 -0.38 -6.12
N VAL A 17 -4.62 0.23 -5.44
CA VAL A 17 -4.75 0.60 -4.02
C VAL A 17 -4.46 2.07 -3.78
N MET A 18 -5.14 2.63 -2.78
CA MET A 18 -4.80 3.90 -2.16
C MET A 18 -4.25 3.64 -0.77
N ALA A 19 -3.04 4.10 -0.50
CA ALA A 19 -2.39 4.02 0.80
C ALA A 19 -2.35 5.41 1.45
N VAL A 20 -2.79 5.49 2.70
CA VAL A 20 -2.76 6.72 3.49
C VAL A 20 -1.84 6.50 4.67
N ARG A 21 -0.75 7.28 4.75
CA ARG A 21 0.12 7.32 5.92
C ARG A 21 -0.32 8.43 6.86
N GLY A 22 -0.75 8.01 8.06
CA GLY A 22 -0.99 8.92 9.17
C GLY A 22 0.31 9.23 9.89
N HIS A 23 0.53 10.52 10.16
CA HIS A 23 1.48 10.96 11.19
C HIS A 23 0.66 11.59 12.30
N VAL A 24 0.87 11.15 13.54
CA VAL A 24 0.13 11.64 14.70
C VAL A 24 0.98 12.66 15.42
N GLU A 25 0.70 13.93 15.16
CA GLU A 25 1.18 15.01 16.01
C GLU A 25 0.26 15.18 17.23
N PRO A 26 0.75 15.76 18.34
CA PRO A 26 -0.10 16.16 19.45
C PRO A 26 -1.23 17.11 18.97
N GLY A 27 -2.48 16.73 19.18
CA GLY A 27 -3.64 17.50 18.71
C GLY A 27 -4.99 16.82 19.04
N PRO A 28 -6.12 17.37 18.58
CA PRO A 28 -7.43 16.75 18.75
C PRO A 28 -7.51 15.32 18.17
N GLU A 29 -6.82 15.05 17.07
CA GLU A 29 -6.75 13.74 16.41
C GLU A 29 -6.10 12.69 17.31
N HIS A 30 -5.11 13.11 18.10
CA HIS A 30 -4.41 12.22 19.03
C HIS A 30 -5.35 11.63 20.09
N TYR A 31 -6.29 12.43 20.61
CA TYR A 31 -7.31 11.91 21.54
C TYR A 31 -8.15 10.81 20.90
N LEU A 32 -8.63 11.04 19.68
CA LEU A 32 -9.46 10.09 18.94
C LEU A 32 -8.72 8.79 18.63
N LEU A 33 -7.47 8.91 18.16
CA LEU A 33 -6.62 7.76 17.85
C LEU A 33 -6.29 6.92 19.10
N ARG A 34 -5.94 7.56 20.23
CA ARG A 34 -5.75 6.86 21.50
C ARG A 34 -7.00 6.11 21.95
N ARG A 35 -8.18 6.72 21.81
CA ARG A 35 -9.46 6.07 22.15
C ARG A 35 -9.75 4.85 21.28
N ALA A 36 -9.22 4.82 20.06
CA ALA A 36 -9.30 3.68 19.15
C ALA A 36 -8.14 2.67 19.32
N GLY A 37 -7.25 2.85 20.30
CA GLY A 37 -6.16 1.92 20.62
C GLY A 37 -4.83 2.19 19.90
N TRP A 38 -4.68 3.35 19.25
CA TRP A 38 -3.46 3.73 18.56
C TRP A 38 -2.49 4.48 19.49
N SER A 39 -1.19 4.28 19.31
CA SER A 39 -0.15 4.93 20.10
C SER A 39 0.50 6.12 19.38
N ILE A 40 1.00 7.09 20.15
CA ILE A 40 1.80 8.21 19.63
C ILE A 40 3.09 7.66 19.01
N GLY A 41 3.48 8.19 17.86
CA GLY A 41 4.71 7.78 17.17
C GLY A 41 4.60 6.49 16.37
N GLN A 42 3.45 5.79 16.44
CA GLN A 42 3.19 4.66 15.56
C GLN A 42 2.87 5.17 14.17
N GLN A 43 3.78 4.93 13.22
CA GLN A 43 3.47 5.09 11.81
C GLN A 43 2.47 4.01 11.41
N PHE A 44 1.33 4.43 10.85
CA PHE A 44 0.35 3.52 10.30
C PHE A 44 0.07 3.87 8.85
N VAL A 45 -0.11 2.82 8.06
CA VAL A 45 -0.62 2.90 6.70
C VAL A 45 -2.02 2.30 6.73
N TYR A 46 -2.99 3.05 6.21
CA TYR A 46 -4.31 2.54 5.89
C TYR A 46 -4.31 2.22 4.40
N LEU A 47 -4.55 0.97 4.04
CA LEU A 47 -4.56 0.53 2.65
C LEU A 47 -6.00 0.26 2.20
N THR A 48 -6.40 0.86 1.09
CA THR A 48 -7.73 0.73 0.50
C THR A 48 -7.62 0.05 -0.85
N TRP A 49 -8.33 -1.06 -1.03
CA TRP A 49 -8.51 -1.72 -2.32
C TRP A 49 -9.63 -1.02 -3.09
N LEU A 50 -9.26 -0.23 -4.10
CA LEU A 50 -10.18 0.67 -4.79
C LEU A 50 -11.28 -0.05 -5.57
N SER A 51 -11.03 -1.25 -6.08
CA SER A 51 -12.03 -2.04 -6.82
C SER A 51 -12.97 -2.87 -5.93
N ASN A 52 -12.75 -2.89 -4.62
CA ASN A 52 -13.52 -3.71 -3.67
C ASN A 52 -14.09 -2.90 -2.50
N ASP A 53 -13.82 -1.60 -2.43
CA ASP A 53 -14.24 -0.69 -1.35
C ASP A 53 -13.84 -1.15 0.07
N ARG A 54 -12.79 -1.99 0.16
CA ARG A 54 -12.28 -2.53 1.43
C ARG A 54 -11.05 -1.76 1.86
N ALA A 55 -11.06 -1.24 3.09
CA ALA A 55 -9.95 -0.52 3.68
C ALA A 55 -9.54 -1.12 5.03
N LEU A 56 -8.25 -1.39 5.21
CA LEU A 56 -7.70 -1.98 6.44
C LEU A 56 -6.38 -1.32 6.81
N SER A 57 -6.17 -1.13 8.11
CA SER A 57 -4.88 -0.69 8.66
C SER A 57 -3.97 -1.83 9.12
N ASP A 58 -4.55 -3.01 9.35
CA ASP A 58 -3.84 -4.19 9.80
C ASP A 58 -3.60 -5.13 8.60
N PRO A 59 -2.34 -5.33 8.17
CA PRO A 59 -2.01 -6.20 7.04
C PRO A 59 -2.57 -7.62 7.19
N PHE A 60 -2.56 -8.18 8.40
CA PHE A 60 -2.95 -9.57 8.65
C PHE A 60 -4.46 -9.81 8.54
N LYS A 61 -5.27 -8.74 8.49
CA LYS A 61 -6.74 -8.84 8.33
C LYS A 61 -7.18 -8.99 6.89
N TRP A 62 -6.27 -8.87 5.91
CA TRP A 62 -6.62 -9.04 4.50
C TRP A 62 -7.12 -10.45 4.19
N GLY A 63 -6.60 -11.46 4.89
CA GLY A 63 -6.95 -12.87 4.68
C GLY A 63 -6.43 -13.42 3.34
N ASN A 64 -5.48 -12.73 2.71
CA ASN A 64 -4.79 -13.19 1.52
C ASN A 64 -3.34 -12.69 1.53
N ARG A 65 -2.44 -13.53 1.02
CA ARG A 65 -1.00 -13.27 0.90
C ARG A 65 -0.70 -11.96 0.18
N THR A 66 -1.33 -11.73 -0.97
CA THR A 66 -1.00 -10.62 -1.88
C THR A 66 -1.12 -9.26 -1.21
N LEU A 67 -2.28 -8.94 -0.63
CA LEU A 67 -2.51 -7.65 0.02
C LEU A 67 -1.82 -7.55 1.38
N GLU A 68 -1.62 -8.67 2.08
CA GLU A 68 -0.84 -8.69 3.32
C GLU A 68 0.61 -8.28 3.07
N GLU A 69 1.30 -8.96 2.16
CA GLU A 69 2.70 -8.70 1.82
C GLU A 69 2.89 -7.32 1.19
N ALA A 70 2.00 -6.93 0.28
CA ALA A 70 2.02 -5.59 -0.30
C ALA A 70 1.86 -4.50 0.78
N HIS A 71 0.94 -4.68 1.72
CA HIS A 71 0.71 -3.73 2.80
C HIS A 71 1.92 -3.65 3.75
N LEU A 72 2.50 -4.79 4.12
CA LEU A 72 3.73 -4.85 4.92
C LEU A 72 4.88 -4.11 4.22
N HIS A 73 5.06 -4.36 2.92
CA HIS A 73 6.09 -3.71 2.11
C HIS A 73 5.90 -2.19 2.04
N ILE A 74 4.70 -1.73 1.70
CA ILE A 74 4.36 -0.30 1.63
C ILE A 74 4.64 0.39 2.96
N ARG A 75 4.24 -0.23 4.08
CA ARG A 75 4.49 0.31 5.42
C ARG A 75 5.97 0.42 5.73
N LYS A 76 6.76 -0.62 5.40
CA LYS A 76 8.20 -0.68 5.72
C LYS A 76 9.04 0.24 4.83
N HIS A 77 8.64 0.44 3.58
CA HIS A 77 9.45 1.13 2.56
C HIS A 77 8.83 2.46 2.11
N TRP A 78 7.93 3.03 2.90
CA TRP A 78 7.14 4.20 2.51
C TRP A 78 7.98 5.34 1.91
N GLU A 79 9.10 5.68 2.53
CA GLU A 79 9.96 6.80 2.10
C GLU A 79 10.63 6.57 0.75
N HIS A 80 10.73 5.32 0.29
CA HIS A 80 11.37 4.95 -0.97
C HIS A 80 10.37 4.67 -2.09
N LEU A 81 9.08 4.61 -1.77
CA LEU A 81 8.01 4.35 -2.73
C LEU A 81 7.41 5.66 -3.23
N HIS A 82 7.12 5.72 -4.51
CA HIS A 82 6.48 6.86 -5.16
C HIS A 82 5.05 6.51 -5.57
N CYS A 83 4.21 7.53 -5.65
CA CYS A 83 2.85 7.35 -6.15
C CYS A 83 2.88 6.84 -7.61
N GLY A 84 2.11 5.79 -7.88
CA GLY A 84 2.08 5.09 -9.17
C GLY A 84 3.06 3.92 -9.28
N ASP A 85 3.88 3.67 -8.25
CA ASP A 85 4.79 2.52 -8.26
C ASP A 85 4.04 1.18 -8.27
N VAL A 86 4.68 0.20 -8.90
CA VAL A 86 4.27 -1.20 -8.82
C VAL A 86 4.80 -1.80 -7.52
N VAL A 87 3.91 -2.45 -6.76
CA VAL A 87 4.24 -3.27 -5.60
C VAL A 87 4.08 -4.73 -6.02
N ASP A 88 5.18 -5.33 -6.46
CA ASP A 88 5.21 -6.68 -7.03
C ASP A 88 5.52 -7.72 -5.94
N VAL A 89 4.51 -8.46 -5.53
CA VAL A 89 4.60 -9.42 -4.42
C VAL A 89 5.48 -10.62 -4.77
N GLU A 90 5.46 -11.10 -6.02
CA GLU A 90 6.34 -12.20 -6.46
C GLU A 90 7.82 -11.79 -6.31
N PHE A 91 8.15 -10.55 -6.68
CA PHE A 91 9.50 -10.00 -6.51
C PHE A 91 9.86 -9.76 -5.04
N ILE A 92 8.92 -9.22 -4.24
CA ILE A 92 9.13 -8.96 -2.80
C ILE A 92 9.45 -10.24 -2.04
N LEU A 93 8.80 -11.36 -2.40
CA LEU A 93 9.02 -12.67 -1.79
C LEU A 93 10.15 -13.48 -2.45
N GLY A 94 10.81 -12.94 -3.47
CA GLY A 94 11.93 -13.59 -4.16
C GLY A 94 11.54 -14.76 -5.07
N GLU A 95 10.27 -14.85 -5.46
CA GLU A 95 9.76 -15.84 -6.40
C GLU A 95 10.15 -15.50 -7.85
N THR A 96 10.37 -14.21 -8.13
CA THR A 96 10.95 -13.72 -9.37
C THR A 96 12.23 -12.92 -9.12
N THR A 97 13.12 -12.91 -10.10
CA THR A 97 14.37 -12.12 -10.05
C THR A 97 14.21 -10.72 -10.64
N GLU A 98 13.11 -10.47 -11.34
CA GLU A 98 12.83 -9.20 -12.00
C GLU A 98 11.46 -8.68 -11.55
N LYS A 99 11.43 -7.38 -11.23
CA LYS A 99 10.22 -6.67 -10.85
C LYS A 99 9.36 -6.40 -12.09
N LYS A 100 8.06 -6.66 -11.99
CA LYS A 100 7.08 -6.33 -13.04
C LYS A 100 7.08 -4.84 -13.36
N LYS A 101 6.86 -4.54 -14.64
CA LYS A 101 6.51 -3.19 -15.11
C LYS A 101 5.03 -2.94 -14.84
N SER A 102 4.66 -1.67 -14.79
CA SER A 102 3.24 -1.30 -14.66
C SER A 102 2.48 -1.72 -15.90
N GLU A 103 1.28 -2.26 -15.73
CA GLU A 103 0.40 -2.58 -16.87
C GLU A 103 0.12 -1.36 -17.74
N ARG A 104 0.13 -0.15 -17.19
CA ARG A 104 0.00 1.09 -17.98
C ARG A 104 1.06 1.15 -19.09
N ILE A 105 2.31 0.86 -18.74
CA ILE A 105 3.44 0.91 -19.67
C ILE A 105 3.35 -0.25 -20.67
N GLU A 106 2.95 -1.44 -20.20
CA GLU A 106 2.82 -2.63 -21.05
C GLU A 106 1.68 -2.51 -22.06
N GLN A 107 0.54 -1.91 -21.67
CA GLN A 107 -0.66 -1.81 -22.51
C GLN A 107 -0.71 -0.56 -23.39
N PHE A 108 -0.18 0.58 -22.91
CA PHE A 108 -0.39 1.88 -23.55
C PHE A 108 0.91 2.60 -23.93
N GLY A 109 2.08 2.07 -23.57
CA GLY A 109 3.36 2.75 -23.76
C GLY A 109 3.58 3.91 -22.77
N PRO A 110 4.74 4.58 -22.82
CA PRO A 110 5.14 5.58 -21.82
C PRO A 110 4.40 6.94 -21.94
N GLU A 111 3.67 7.19 -23.04
CA GLU A 111 3.18 8.54 -23.37
C GLU A 111 1.76 8.87 -22.88
N ARG A 112 1.06 7.94 -22.24
CA ARG A 112 -0.26 8.21 -21.63
C ARG A 112 -0.14 8.37 -20.12
N ILE A 113 -0.16 9.62 -19.67
CA ILE A 113 -0.30 10.06 -18.27
C ILE A 113 -1.59 10.88 -18.16
#